data_AF-A0A017T1M4-F1
#
_entry.id   AF-A0A017T1M4-F1
#
_cell.length_a   1.000
_cell.length_b   1.000
_cell.length_c   1.000
_cell.angle_alpha   90.00
_cell.angle_beta   90.00
_cell.angle_gamma   90.00
#
_symmetry.space_group_name_H-M   'P 1'
#
loop_
_entity.id
_entity.type
_entity.pdbx_description
1 polymer ?
#
loop_
_entity_poly.entity_id
_entity_poly.type
_entity_poly.pdbx_seq_one_letter_code
_entity_poly.pdbx_strand_id
1 'polypeptide(L)'
;MTDQLSERETRLLERFSMRTQEIRHRQGVEVHQAMPPDLATDAELPGHSRHLLRCLNRWALRWASPDGVHSGGIAPTCAQWGEDGSAYRLPPGKTLMELDAHVDGCRAFFVRDAGAPVDSACVMATRAGGEGEALKVGETLADYLEAAVEHHFAAGWPTDAARAQEAVDWLTGQPFESQFEVRVAALENATAAGLRALRLRWLNPRSRRSIAVALKLGGSAGSDLVLLERALRTPRTINPGAAKDIAYSLILGNMAPEDTHRFFIADEPPADTALVVLDVTRVGTAFLRENERQPPAQHLLQLLLDAPGAEQLLATVDAQRVRFSEALPAEELAGVVLDTFVAQREFSLPRGKVPGQIQVAAVLPRALIPTGCVPDAVWTSVAPANDGRTPEGSVLKSA
;
A
#
# COMPACT_ATOMS: atom_id res chain seq x y z
N MET A 1 -9.60 19.64 21.37
CA MET A 1 -9.02 19.98 20.06
C MET A 1 -8.69 18.66 19.38
N THR A 2 -9.18 18.43 18.17
CA THR A 2 -8.73 17.32 17.33
C THR A 2 -7.33 17.69 16.85
N ASP A 3 -6.29 17.19 17.52
CA ASP A 3 -4.89 17.34 17.09
C ASP A 3 -4.75 16.65 15.73
N GLN A 4 -4.78 17.45 14.66
CA GLN A 4 -4.44 17.00 13.32
C GLN A 4 -2.91 16.96 13.19
N LEU A 5 -2.41 15.94 12.49
CA LEU A 5 -1.00 15.88 12.10
C LEU A 5 -0.62 17.16 11.36
N SER A 6 0.55 17.71 11.66
CA SER A 6 1.18 18.69 10.79
C SER A 6 1.51 18.09 9.43
N GLU A 7 1.74 18.95 8.44
CA GLU A 7 2.17 18.53 7.10
C GLU A 7 3.50 17.73 7.15
N ARG A 8 4.40 18.11 8.08
CA ARG A 8 5.67 17.39 8.34
C ARG A 8 5.40 15.97 8.83
N GLU A 9 4.57 15.82 9.87
CA GLU A 9 4.25 14.52 10.45
C GLU A 9 3.49 13.61 9.47
N THR A 10 2.63 14.20 8.64
CA THR A 10 1.91 13.47 7.59
C THR A 10 2.88 12.89 6.57
N ARG A 11 3.81 13.70 6.04
CA ARG A 11 4.87 13.24 5.13
C ARG A 11 5.79 12.20 5.76
N LEU A 12 6.11 12.38 7.03
CA LEU A 12 6.95 11.44 7.77
C LEU A 12 6.28 10.07 7.92
N LEU A 13 5.00 10.04 8.27
CA LEU A 13 4.24 8.78 8.37
C LEU A 13 4.09 8.10 7.01
N GLU A 14 3.94 8.86 5.92
CA GLU A 14 3.97 8.32 4.55
C GLU A 14 5.33 7.66 4.28
N ARG A 15 6.45 8.37 4.47
CA ARG A 15 7.81 7.83 4.28
C ARG A 15 8.07 6.60 5.15
N PHE A 16 7.65 6.64 6.41
CA PHE A 16 7.76 5.51 7.34
C PHE A 16 6.98 4.30 6.81
N SER A 17 5.72 4.50 6.42
CA SER A 17 4.87 3.43 5.88
C SER A 17 5.45 2.83 4.60
N MET A 18 5.92 3.67 3.67
CA MET A 18 6.56 3.19 2.45
C MET A 18 7.80 2.35 2.75
N ARG A 19 8.68 2.82 3.65
CA ARG A 19 9.87 2.06 4.02
C ARG A 19 9.52 0.72 4.68
N THR A 20 8.49 0.71 5.52
CA THR A 20 7.94 -0.51 6.11
C THR A 20 7.45 -1.49 5.05
N GLN A 21 6.70 -1.03 4.05
CA GLN A 21 6.25 -1.88 2.95
C GLN A 21 7.43 -2.37 2.12
N GLU A 22 8.39 -1.51 1.81
CA GLU A 22 9.57 -1.90 1.04
C GLU A 22 10.34 -3.04 1.71
N ILE A 23 10.66 -2.92 3.00
CA ILE A 23 11.39 -3.93 3.78
C ILE A 23 10.64 -5.27 3.77
N ARG A 24 9.31 -5.26 3.94
CA ARG A 24 8.47 -6.47 3.93
C ARG A 24 8.53 -7.26 2.63
N HIS A 25 8.84 -6.61 1.51
CA HIS A 25 8.84 -7.25 0.19
C HIS A 25 10.26 -7.59 -0.30
N ARG A 26 11.29 -7.36 0.50
CA ARG A 26 12.67 -7.78 0.21
C ARG A 26 12.80 -9.29 0.43
N GLN A 27 13.46 -9.98 -0.50
CA GLN A 27 13.77 -11.40 -0.37
C GLN A 27 14.78 -11.61 0.74
N GLY A 28 14.62 -12.71 1.49
CA GLY A 28 15.55 -13.10 2.54
C GLY A 28 15.56 -12.17 3.76
N VAL A 29 14.56 -11.28 3.91
CA VAL A 29 14.39 -10.45 5.11
C VAL A 29 13.28 -11.05 5.95
N GLU A 30 13.61 -11.43 7.18
CA GLU A 30 12.62 -11.89 8.16
C GLU A 30 11.96 -10.67 8.79
N VAL A 31 10.65 -10.49 8.57
CA VAL A 31 9.91 -9.38 9.17
C VAL A 31 8.94 -9.91 10.22
N HIS A 32 9.06 -9.37 11.43
CA HIS A 32 8.15 -9.62 12.53
C HIS A 32 7.32 -8.37 12.76
N GLN A 33 6.00 -8.50 12.64
CA GLN A 33 5.12 -7.43 13.08
C GLN A 33 5.18 -7.35 14.61
N ALA A 34 5.51 -6.18 15.12
CA ALA A 34 5.50 -5.96 16.56
C ALA A 34 4.05 -5.89 17.04
N MET A 35 3.79 -6.49 18.21
CA MET A 35 2.52 -6.32 18.92
C MET A 35 2.23 -4.83 19.13
N PRO A 36 0.95 -4.43 19.19
CA PRO A 36 0.59 -3.06 19.54
C PRO A 36 1.31 -2.67 20.83
N PRO A 37 1.99 -1.52 20.84
CA PRO A 37 2.80 -1.14 21.99
C PRO A 37 1.92 -0.79 23.19
N ASP A 38 2.42 -1.10 24.38
CA ASP A 38 1.82 -0.65 25.63
C ASP A 38 2.12 0.84 25.78
N LEU A 39 1.17 1.69 25.37
CA LEU A 39 1.31 3.13 25.42
C LEU A 39 0.75 3.67 26.73
N ALA A 40 1.52 4.53 27.37
CA ALA A 40 1.09 5.36 28.48
C ALA A 40 -0.12 6.21 28.09
N THR A 41 -0.81 6.73 29.10
CA THR A 41 -1.95 7.61 28.85
C THR A 41 -1.52 8.88 28.11
N ASP A 42 -2.42 9.50 27.35
CA ASP A 42 -2.12 10.73 26.61
C ASP A 42 -1.49 11.82 27.49
N ALA A 43 -1.92 11.93 28.74
CA ALA A 43 -1.41 12.91 29.70
C ALA A 43 0.07 12.69 30.06
N GLU A 44 0.56 11.46 29.93
CA GLU A 44 1.93 11.05 30.27
C GLU A 44 2.86 11.07 29.05
N LEU A 45 2.32 11.13 27.84
CA LEU A 45 3.09 11.23 26.61
C LEU A 45 3.39 12.70 26.25
N PRO A 46 4.60 13.01 25.75
CA PRO A 46 4.92 14.32 25.19
C PRO A 46 3.95 14.69 24.08
N GLY A 47 3.46 15.93 24.07
CA GLY A 47 2.48 16.42 23.10
C GLY A 47 2.89 16.17 21.64
N HIS A 48 4.18 16.35 21.33
CA HIS A 48 4.76 16.10 20.00
C HIS A 48 4.79 14.63 19.56
N SER A 49 4.46 13.69 20.45
CA SER A 49 4.54 12.25 20.19
C SER A 49 3.18 11.57 20.12
N ARG A 50 2.15 12.12 20.77
CA ARG A 50 0.86 11.45 21.00
C ARG A 50 0.22 10.95 19.71
N HIS A 51 0.09 11.83 18.73
CA HIS A 51 -0.62 11.48 17.50
C HIS A 51 0.22 10.56 16.59
N LEU A 52 1.53 10.84 16.48
CA LEU A 52 2.49 9.99 15.77
C LEU A 52 2.52 8.55 16.31
N LEU A 53 2.64 8.36 17.64
CA LEU A 53 2.67 7.03 18.25
C LEU A 53 1.41 6.22 17.93
N ARG A 54 0.22 6.83 18.03
CA ARG A 54 -1.03 6.16 17.65
C ARG A 54 -1.05 5.71 16.19
N CYS A 55 -0.46 6.48 15.29
CA CYS A 55 -0.32 6.13 13.88
C CYS A 55 0.72 5.03 13.66
N LEU A 56 1.87 5.10 14.34
CA LEU A 56 2.96 4.13 14.25
C LEU A 56 2.56 2.73 14.72
N ASN A 57 1.59 2.59 15.63
CA ASN A 57 1.09 1.27 16.07
C ASN A 57 0.65 0.37 14.92
N ARG A 58 0.28 0.93 13.76
CA ARG A 58 -0.10 0.17 12.56
C ARG A 58 1.10 -0.30 11.73
N TRP A 59 2.25 0.35 11.91
CA TRP A 59 3.44 0.24 11.05
C TRP A 59 4.67 -0.29 11.77
N ALA A 60 4.63 -0.47 13.08
CA ALA A 60 5.72 -1.03 13.87
C ALA A 60 6.18 -2.37 13.28
N LEU A 61 7.49 -2.51 13.11
CA LEU A 61 8.11 -3.69 12.52
C LEU A 61 9.47 -3.94 13.15
N ARG A 62 9.85 -5.21 13.20
CA ARG A 62 11.24 -5.65 13.39
C ARG A 62 11.64 -6.45 12.16
N TRP A 63 12.89 -6.29 11.73
CA TRP A 63 13.43 -7.04 10.61
C TRP A 63 14.81 -7.59 10.95
N ALA A 64 15.16 -8.73 10.35
CA ALA A 64 16.46 -9.36 10.49
C ALA A 64 16.88 -10.08 9.20
N SER A 65 18.18 -10.22 8.99
CA SER A 65 18.72 -11.22 8.08
C SER A 65 18.52 -12.63 8.65
N PRO A 66 18.48 -13.69 7.83
CA PRO A 66 18.17 -15.05 8.29
C PRO A 66 19.22 -15.62 9.26
N ASP A 67 20.45 -15.09 9.19
CA ASP A 67 21.55 -15.41 10.10
C ASP A 67 21.61 -14.50 11.33
N GLY A 68 20.72 -13.51 11.42
CA GLY A 68 20.63 -12.54 12.52
C GLY A 68 21.78 -11.52 12.58
N VAL A 69 22.66 -11.48 11.58
CA VAL A 69 23.82 -10.56 11.54
C VAL A 69 23.37 -9.11 11.36
N HIS A 70 22.45 -8.89 10.41
CA HIS A 70 21.85 -7.59 10.13
C HIS A 70 20.43 -7.57 10.67
N SER A 71 20.01 -6.42 11.18
CA SER A 71 18.70 -6.29 11.78
C SER A 71 18.30 -4.83 11.92
N GLY A 72 17.05 -4.60 12.28
CA GLY A 72 16.55 -3.28 12.56
C GLY A 72 15.06 -3.28 12.89
N GLY A 73 14.50 -2.09 12.88
CA GLY A 73 13.08 -1.84 13.06
C GLY A 73 12.80 -0.86 14.19
N ILE A 74 11.53 -0.51 14.29
CA ILE A 74 10.98 0.36 15.33
C ILE A 74 9.74 -0.34 15.88
N ALA A 75 9.73 -0.57 17.19
CA ALA A 75 8.55 -1.00 17.90
C ALA A 75 8.47 -0.20 19.21
N PRO A 76 7.61 0.83 19.27
CA PRO A 76 7.54 1.67 20.45
C PRO A 76 7.16 0.85 21.70
N THR A 77 7.53 1.26 22.90
CA THR A 77 7.14 0.54 24.14
C THR A 77 6.69 1.46 25.28
N CYS A 78 6.45 2.75 24.97
CA CYS A 78 6.22 3.90 25.86
C CYS A 78 5.26 3.71 27.05
N ALA A 79 5.60 2.87 28.03
CA ALA A 79 4.66 2.41 29.06
C ALA A 79 4.62 3.33 30.29
N GLN A 80 5.78 3.73 30.82
CA GLN A 80 5.85 4.55 32.03
C GLN A 80 7.15 5.36 32.12
N TRP A 81 7.10 6.43 32.89
CA TRP A 81 8.29 7.20 33.30
C TRP A 81 9.02 6.47 34.43
N GLY A 82 10.33 6.34 34.32
CA GLY A 82 11.21 5.77 35.33
C GLY A 82 12.38 6.69 35.68
N GLU A 83 13.01 6.39 36.81
CA GLU A 83 14.32 6.93 37.18
C GLU A 83 15.43 6.12 36.49
N ASP A 84 16.61 6.73 36.35
CA ASP A 84 17.72 6.19 35.57
C ASP A 84 18.02 4.72 35.91
N GLY A 85 17.86 3.84 34.93
CA GLY A 85 18.18 2.43 35.08
C GLY A 85 19.69 2.28 34.99
N SER A 86 20.35 1.87 36.08
CA SER A 86 21.81 1.71 36.23
C SER A 86 22.61 1.05 35.08
N ALA A 87 21.93 0.42 34.10
CA ALA A 87 22.53 -0.15 32.90
C ALA A 87 22.75 0.83 31.74
N TYR A 88 22.17 2.05 31.78
CA TYR A 88 22.25 3.06 30.72
C TYR A 88 22.85 4.36 31.27
N ARG A 89 23.88 4.90 30.60
CA ARG A 89 24.59 6.12 31.05
C ARG A 89 23.85 7.38 30.60
N LEU A 90 22.73 7.70 31.23
CA LEU A 90 22.03 8.97 31.03
C LEU A 90 22.60 10.06 31.96
N PRO A 91 22.44 11.35 31.62
CA PRO A 91 22.82 12.42 32.53
C PRO A 91 22.07 12.33 33.87
N PRO A 92 22.70 12.67 35.00
CA PRO A 92 22.03 12.65 36.30
C PRO A 92 20.90 13.68 36.37
N GLY A 93 19.90 13.42 37.23
CA GLY A 93 18.76 14.32 37.43
C GLY A 93 17.71 14.28 36.32
N LYS A 94 17.74 13.25 35.48
CA LYS A 94 16.78 13.03 34.38
C LYS A 94 15.70 12.01 34.77
N THR A 95 14.55 12.15 34.13
CA THR A 95 13.49 11.13 34.11
C THR A 95 13.34 10.65 32.67
N LEU A 96 13.15 9.34 32.49
CA LEU A 96 13.12 8.71 31.18
C LEU A 96 11.85 7.89 30.99
N MET A 97 11.42 7.72 29.75
CA MET A 97 10.43 6.74 29.33
C MET A 97 11.01 6.01 28.13
N GLU A 98 11.04 4.68 28.17
CA GLU A 98 11.52 3.89 27.04
C GLU A 98 10.63 4.15 25.82
N LEU A 99 11.25 4.63 24.75
CA LEU A 99 10.59 4.83 23.47
C LEU A 99 10.69 3.55 22.64
N ASP A 100 11.87 2.98 22.50
CA ASP A 100 12.13 1.88 21.57
C ASP A 100 13.33 1.04 22.03
N ALA A 101 13.26 -0.28 21.85
CA ALA A 101 14.32 -1.22 22.22
C ALA A 101 14.81 -2.00 20.99
N HIS A 102 16.04 -1.74 20.57
CA HIS A 102 16.67 -2.37 19.42
C HIS A 102 17.27 -3.72 19.80
N VAL A 103 17.31 -4.64 18.84
CA VAL A 103 17.81 -6.01 19.05
C VAL A 103 19.33 -6.08 19.34
N ASP A 104 20.07 -5.02 19.02
CA ASP A 104 21.50 -4.89 19.29
C ASP A 104 21.83 -4.34 20.69
N GLY A 105 20.80 -4.12 21.51
CA GLY A 105 20.91 -3.56 22.86
C GLY A 105 20.95 -2.02 22.90
N CYS A 106 20.80 -1.34 21.76
CA CYS A 106 20.51 0.09 21.74
C CYS A 106 19.07 0.35 22.20
N ARG A 107 18.86 1.40 22.99
CA ARG A 107 17.53 1.85 23.41
C ARG A 107 17.38 3.34 23.15
N ALA A 108 16.19 3.74 22.73
CA ALA A 108 15.78 5.13 22.65
C ALA A 108 14.82 5.46 23.79
N PHE A 109 14.88 6.69 24.27
CA PHE A 109 14.12 7.17 25.41
C PHE A 109 13.57 8.56 25.13
N PHE A 110 12.37 8.84 25.60
CA PHE A 110 11.99 10.21 25.93
C PHE A 110 12.70 10.61 27.23
N VAL A 111 13.40 11.74 27.22
CA VAL A 111 14.19 12.21 28.36
C VAL A 111 13.85 13.66 28.67
N ARG A 112 13.57 13.94 29.96
CA ARG A 112 13.35 15.28 30.50
C ARG A 112 14.08 15.46 31.82
N ASP A 113 14.24 16.71 32.27
CA ASP A 113 14.68 17.00 33.63
C ASP A 113 13.66 16.52 34.66
N ALA A 114 14.13 16.04 35.81
CA ALA A 114 13.27 15.65 36.91
C ALA A 114 12.39 16.84 37.35
N GLY A 115 11.07 16.63 37.37
CA GLY A 115 10.09 17.67 37.70
C GLY A 115 9.77 18.67 36.59
N ALA A 116 10.47 18.62 35.44
CA ALA A 116 10.11 19.44 34.28
C ALA A 116 8.81 18.93 33.62
N PRO A 117 8.07 19.77 32.87
CA PRO A 117 6.87 19.34 32.15
C PRO A 117 7.12 18.17 31.20
N VAL A 118 6.14 17.28 31.03
CA VAL A 118 6.23 16.13 30.10
C VAL A 118 6.59 16.59 28.67
N ASP A 119 6.04 17.73 28.23
CA ASP A 119 6.26 18.29 26.89
C ASP A 119 7.69 18.84 26.66
N SER A 120 8.51 18.93 27.71
CA SER A 120 9.93 19.28 27.58
C SER A 120 10.82 18.11 27.19
N ALA A 121 10.25 16.90 27.09
CA ALA A 121 11.02 15.70 26.78
C ALA A 121 11.55 15.71 25.34
N CYS A 122 12.83 15.39 25.21
CA CYS A 122 13.51 15.16 23.94
C CYS A 122 13.78 13.66 23.74
N VAL A 123 14.30 13.26 22.58
CA VAL A 123 14.65 11.86 22.32
C VAL A 123 16.15 11.66 22.42
N MET A 124 16.56 10.73 23.28
CA MET A 124 17.95 10.30 23.44
C MET A 124 18.08 8.81 23.16
N ALA A 125 19.24 8.37 22.67
CA ALA A 125 19.57 6.97 22.45
C ALA A 125 20.88 6.59 23.14
N THR A 126 20.97 5.37 23.62
CA THR A 126 22.17 4.84 24.27
C THR A 126 22.18 3.32 24.21
N ARG A 127 23.36 2.72 24.38
CA ARG A 127 23.57 1.28 24.33
C ARG A 127 23.90 0.75 25.72
N ALA A 128 23.26 -0.36 26.11
CA ALA A 128 23.54 -1.00 27.40
C ALA A 128 25.04 -1.32 27.55
N GLY A 129 25.64 -0.89 28.66
CA GLY A 129 27.05 -1.17 28.96
C GLY A 129 28.09 -0.49 28.06
N GLY A 130 27.70 0.44 27.18
CA GLY A 130 28.64 1.18 26.33
C GLY A 130 29.51 2.18 27.09
N GLU A 131 30.70 2.48 26.56
CA GLU A 131 31.64 3.47 27.13
C GLU A 131 31.26 4.94 26.84
N GLY A 132 30.11 5.21 26.22
CA GLY A 132 29.67 6.56 25.82
C GLY A 132 28.47 7.09 26.61
N GLU A 133 28.38 8.42 26.73
CA GLU A 133 27.17 9.11 27.20
C GLU A 133 26.01 8.94 26.21
N ALA A 134 24.78 8.98 26.70
CA ALA A 134 23.60 8.98 25.85
C ALA A 134 23.64 10.12 24.82
N LEU A 135 23.34 9.80 23.56
CA LEU A 135 23.30 10.75 22.46
C LEU A 135 21.90 11.36 22.36
N LYS A 136 21.81 12.68 22.25
CA LYS A 136 20.56 13.33 21.85
C LYS A 136 20.34 13.10 20.36
N VAL A 137 19.25 12.42 20.01
CA VAL A 137 18.88 12.11 18.63
C VAL A 137 18.00 13.21 18.04
N GLY A 138 17.12 13.79 18.85
CA GLY A 138 16.19 14.82 18.37
C GLY A 138 15.46 15.56 19.49
N GLU A 139 14.88 16.70 19.17
CA GLU A 139 14.02 17.45 20.10
C GLU A 139 12.64 16.81 20.24
N THR A 140 12.19 16.11 19.20
CA THR A 140 10.85 15.53 19.09
C THR A 140 10.89 14.08 18.61
N LEU A 141 9.76 13.36 18.72
CA LEU A 141 9.62 12.05 18.10
C LEU A 141 9.76 12.12 16.57
N ALA A 142 9.29 13.21 15.94
CA ALA A 142 9.42 13.39 14.50
C ALA A 142 10.89 13.38 14.04
N ASP A 143 11.77 14.09 14.77
CA ASP A 143 13.21 14.13 14.46
C ASP A 143 13.84 12.73 14.57
N TYR A 144 13.48 11.96 15.61
CA TYR A 144 13.93 10.58 15.78
C TYR A 144 13.50 9.68 14.62
N LEU A 145 12.23 9.75 14.22
CA LEU A 145 11.68 8.93 13.14
C LEU A 145 12.26 9.31 11.78
N GLU A 146 12.52 10.59 11.52
CA GLU A 146 13.17 11.04 10.27
C GLU A 146 14.54 10.40 10.13
N ALA A 147 15.38 10.49 11.16
CA ALA A 147 16.69 9.86 11.17
C ALA A 147 16.58 8.32 11.07
N ALA A 148 15.63 7.71 11.77
CA ALA A 148 15.43 6.27 11.68
C ALA A 148 15.05 5.80 10.27
N VAL A 149 14.18 6.54 9.57
CA VAL A 149 13.79 6.25 8.18
C VAL A 149 14.98 6.37 7.23
N GLU A 150 15.84 7.38 7.43
CA GLU A 150 17.06 7.59 6.65
C GLU A 150 18.04 6.42 6.80
N HIS A 151 18.12 5.84 7.99
CA HIS A 151 18.92 4.64 8.26
C HIS A 151 18.17 3.32 8.06
N HIS A 152 16.99 3.32 7.41
CA HIS A 152 16.19 2.12 7.15
C HIS A 152 15.90 1.30 8.44
N PHE A 153 15.82 1.99 9.56
CA PHE A 153 15.67 1.42 10.89
C PHE A 153 16.79 0.46 11.31
N ALA A 154 17.95 0.50 10.65
CA ALA A 154 19.06 -0.42 10.88
C ALA A 154 19.59 -0.38 12.32
N ALA A 155 19.74 -1.53 12.96
CA ALA A 155 20.34 -1.62 14.29
C ALA A 155 21.70 -0.91 14.31
N GLY A 156 21.98 -0.23 15.41
CA GLY A 156 23.17 0.61 15.57
C GLY A 156 23.02 2.03 15.05
N TRP A 157 21.96 2.39 14.31
CA TRP A 157 21.90 3.71 13.64
C TRP A 157 22.10 4.94 14.53
N PRO A 158 21.72 4.98 15.83
CA PRO A 158 22.02 6.15 16.66
C PRO A 158 23.39 6.08 17.35
N THR A 159 24.05 4.92 17.40
CA THR A 159 25.21 4.69 18.29
C THR A 159 26.44 4.08 17.60
N ASP A 160 26.28 3.51 16.41
CA ASP A 160 27.29 2.82 15.61
C ASP A 160 26.96 2.98 14.12
N ALA A 161 27.36 4.12 13.55
CA ALA A 161 27.04 4.49 12.18
C ALA A 161 27.63 3.51 11.14
N ALA A 162 28.80 2.91 11.42
CA ALA A 162 29.43 1.95 10.51
C ALA A 162 28.60 0.67 10.40
N ARG A 163 28.23 0.09 11.55
CA ARG A 163 27.37 -1.10 11.58
C ARG A 163 25.99 -0.83 10.98
N ALA A 164 25.43 0.35 11.25
CA ALA A 164 24.16 0.75 10.66
C ALA A 164 24.24 0.83 9.13
N GLN A 165 25.31 1.43 8.59
CA GLN A 165 25.51 1.52 7.15
C GLN A 165 25.68 0.13 6.52
N GLU A 166 26.44 -0.78 7.15
CA GLU A 166 26.56 -2.17 6.67
C GLU A 166 25.20 -2.87 6.60
N ALA A 167 24.34 -2.68 7.59
CA ALA A 167 22.99 -3.24 7.59
C ALA A 167 22.07 -2.59 6.53
N VAL A 168 22.21 -1.28 6.29
CA VAL A 168 21.51 -0.58 5.20
C VAL A 168 21.97 -1.10 3.84
N ASP A 169 23.28 -1.24 3.63
CA ASP A 169 23.86 -1.74 2.37
C ASP A 169 23.41 -3.18 2.10
N TRP A 170 23.44 -4.03 3.13
CA TRP A 170 22.93 -5.39 3.04
C TRP A 170 21.44 -5.44 2.67
N LEU A 171 20.61 -4.65 3.37
CA LEU A 171 19.16 -4.62 3.17
C LEU A 171 18.80 -4.09 1.78
N THR A 172 19.47 -3.03 1.34
CA THR A 172 19.24 -2.43 0.01
C THR A 172 19.71 -3.32 -1.13
N GLY A 173 20.75 -4.14 -0.88
CA GLY A 173 21.24 -5.17 -1.79
C GLY A 173 20.30 -6.37 -1.96
N GLN A 174 19.31 -6.55 -1.08
CA GLN A 174 18.34 -7.65 -1.24
C GLN A 174 17.36 -7.35 -2.38
N PRO A 175 17.12 -8.29 -3.31
CA PRO A 175 16.12 -8.11 -4.36
C PRO A 175 14.70 -8.13 -3.79
N PHE A 176 13.71 -7.70 -4.56
CA PHE A 176 12.30 -7.84 -4.20
C PHE A 176 11.75 -9.21 -4.63
N GLU A 177 10.81 -9.75 -3.87
CA GLU A 177 10.16 -11.01 -4.23
C GLU A 177 9.12 -10.79 -5.33
N SER A 178 9.16 -11.61 -6.38
CA SER A 178 8.12 -11.62 -7.41
C SER A 178 6.81 -12.15 -6.85
N GLN A 179 5.78 -11.33 -6.85
CA GLN A 179 4.46 -11.64 -6.28
C GLN A 179 3.44 -12.04 -7.34
N PHE A 180 3.65 -11.62 -8.58
CA PHE A 180 2.70 -11.84 -9.67
C PHE A 180 3.41 -12.23 -10.96
N GLU A 181 2.78 -13.10 -11.75
CA GLU A 181 3.04 -13.24 -13.17
C GLU A 181 1.96 -12.45 -13.92
N VAL A 182 2.37 -11.58 -14.82
CA VAL A 182 1.49 -10.69 -15.58
C VAL A 182 1.57 -11.06 -17.04
N ARG A 183 0.41 -11.23 -17.68
CA ARG A 183 0.26 -11.43 -19.12
C ARG A 183 -0.60 -10.34 -19.73
N VAL A 184 -0.19 -9.78 -20.86
CA VAL A 184 -1.03 -8.85 -21.62
C VAL A 184 -2.12 -9.63 -22.34
N ALA A 185 -3.36 -9.52 -21.87
CA ALA A 185 -4.50 -10.12 -22.52
C ALA A 185 -4.95 -9.33 -23.75
N ALA A 186 -4.82 -8.00 -23.72
CA ALA A 186 -5.12 -7.14 -24.87
C ALA A 186 -4.41 -5.78 -24.75
N LEU A 187 -4.04 -5.22 -25.90
CA LEU A 187 -3.65 -3.82 -26.07
C LEU A 187 -4.40 -3.26 -27.27
N GLU A 188 -5.33 -2.34 -27.04
CA GLU A 188 -6.24 -1.82 -28.08
C GLU A 188 -6.34 -0.29 -28.00
N ASN A 189 -6.82 0.36 -29.06
CA ASN A 189 -7.27 1.74 -28.94
C ASN A 189 -8.43 1.81 -27.94
N ALA A 190 -8.34 2.72 -26.97
CA ALA A 190 -9.45 2.93 -26.06
C ALA A 190 -10.61 3.57 -26.84
N THR A 191 -11.78 2.97 -26.76
CA THR A 191 -13.02 3.51 -27.34
C THR A 191 -14.17 3.30 -26.37
N ALA A 192 -15.18 4.17 -26.39
CA ALA A 192 -16.34 4.00 -25.53
C ALA A 192 -17.04 2.64 -25.74
N ALA A 193 -17.08 2.15 -26.98
CA ALA A 193 -17.65 0.85 -27.33
C ALA A 193 -16.80 -0.33 -26.78
N GLY A 194 -15.47 -0.28 -26.94
CA GLY A 194 -14.56 -1.30 -26.41
C GLY A 194 -14.63 -1.41 -24.88
N LEU A 195 -14.68 -0.27 -24.19
CA LEU A 195 -14.82 -0.21 -22.74
C LEU A 195 -16.15 -0.80 -22.26
N ARG A 196 -17.27 -0.43 -22.89
CA ARG A 196 -18.58 -1.04 -22.56
C ARG A 196 -18.58 -2.55 -22.81
N ALA A 197 -18.04 -3.00 -23.95
CA ALA A 197 -17.96 -4.42 -24.27
C ALA A 197 -17.11 -5.20 -23.25
N LEU A 198 -15.98 -4.64 -22.82
CA LEU A 198 -15.13 -5.21 -21.77
C LEU A 198 -15.91 -5.35 -20.45
N ARG A 199 -16.56 -4.28 -19.98
CA ARG A 199 -17.32 -4.29 -18.73
C ARG A 199 -18.49 -5.29 -18.79
N LEU A 200 -19.22 -5.35 -19.90
CA LEU A 200 -20.28 -6.35 -20.12
C LEU A 200 -19.74 -7.78 -20.08
N ARG A 201 -18.56 -8.04 -20.66
CA ARG A 201 -17.92 -9.36 -20.62
C ARG A 201 -17.61 -9.80 -19.20
N TRP A 202 -17.24 -8.88 -18.33
CA TRP A 202 -16.87 -9.13 -16.93
C TRP A 202 -18.06 -9.25 -15.98
N LEU A 203 -19.25 -8.77 -16.37
CA LEU A 203 -20.46 -9.02 -15.60
C LEU A 203 -20.83 -10.51 -15.59
N ASN A 204 -21.26 -10.99 -14.43
CA ASN A 204 -21.76 -12.35 -14.30
C ASN A 204 -23.02 -12.55 -15.20
N PRO A 205 -23.32 -13.79 -15.64
CA PRO A 205 -24.44 -14.06 -16.53
C PRO A 205 -25.82 -13.67 -15.98
N ARG A 206 -25.98 -13.58 -14.66
CA ARG A 206 -27.23 -13.13 -14.03
C ARG A 206 -27.41 -11.63 -14.20
N SER A 207 -26.40 -10.82 -13.90
CA SER A 207 -26.41 -9.38 -14.11
C SER A 207 -26.64 -9.03 -15.57
N ARG A 208 -25.97 -9.71 -16.52
CA ARG A 208 -26.25 -9.50 -17.96
C ARG A 208 -27.68 -9.80 -18.38
N ARG A 209 -28.28 -10.86 -17.84
CA ARG A 209 -29.69 -11.19 -18.09
C ARG A 209 -30.63 -10.14 -17.49
N SER A 210 -30.36 -9.64 -16.28
CA SER A 210 -31.14 -8.55 -15.69
C SER A 210 -31.08 -7.27 -16.54
N ILE A 211 -29.90 -6.93 -17.06
CA ILE A 211 -29.73 -5.81 -17.99
C ILE A 211 -30.54 -6.03 -19.28
N ALA A 212 -30.47 -7.22 -19.88
CA ALA A 212 -31.26 -7.55 -21.07
C ALA A 212 -32.77 -7.39 -20.85
N VAL A 213 -33.27 -7.83 -19.69
CA VAL A 213 -34.69 -7.70 -19.30
C VAL A 213 -35.07 -6.22 -19.13
N ALA A 214 -34.24 -5.43 -18.43
CA ALA A 214 -34.49 -4.00 -18.25
C ALA A 214 -34.53 -3.24 -19.60
N LEU A 215 -33.69 -3.65 -20.55
CA LEU A 215 -33.66 -3.12 -21.92
C LEU A 215 -34.75 -3.69 -22.84
N LYS A 216 -35.63 -4.58 -22.32
CA LYS A 216 -36.70 -5.26 -23.09
C LYS A 216 -36.18 -6.02 -24.31
N LEU A 217 -34.99 -6.61 -24.19
CA LEU A 217 -34.40 -7.46 -25.21
C LEU A 217 -34.91 -8.91 -25.07
N GLY A 218 -34.89 -9.67 -26.16
CA GLY A 218 -35.39 -11.06 -26.19
C GLY A 218 -34.65 -12.01 -25.23
N GLY A 219 -35.22 -13.20 -24.97
CA GLY A 219 -34.80 -14.12 -23.91
C GLY A 219 -33.35 -14.61 -23.95
N SER A 220 -32.66 -14.55 -25.10
CA SER A 220 -31.24 -14.90 -25.26
C SER A 220 -30.28 -13.70 -25.26
N ALA A 221 -30.78 -12.47 -25.16
CA ALA A 221 -29.96 -11.27 -25.31
C ALA A 221 -28.93 -11.10 -24.19
N GLY A 222 -29.12 -11.72 -23.01
CA GLY A 222 -28.16 -11.68 -21.90
C GLY A 222 -26.80 -12.36 -22.20
N SER A 223 -26.71 -13.18 -23.24
CA SER A 223 -25.45 -13.77 -23.72
C SER A 223 -24.87 -13.08 -24.95
N ASP A 224 -25.65 -12.22 -25.61
CA ASP A 224 -25.21 -11.47 -26.78
C ASP A 224 -24.64 -10.11 -26.35
N LEU A 225 -23.32 -10.09 -26.12
CA LEU A 225 -22.60 -8.89 -25.68
C LEU A 225 -22.68 -7.75 -26.69
N VAL A 226 -22.76 -8.06 -27.99
CA VAL A 226 -22.83 -7.05 -29.06
C VAL A 226 -24.21 -6.39 -29.06
N LEU A 227 -25.28 -7.18 -28.88
CA LEU A 227 -26.63 -6.66 -28.75
C LEU A 227 -26.78 -5.79 -27.48
N LEU A 228 -26.22 -6.22 -26.35
CA LEU A 228 -26.23 -5.45 -25.11
C LEU A 228 -25.47 -4.12 -25.25
N GLU A 229 -24.26 -4.14 -25.81
CA GLU A 229 -23.47 -2.92 -26.04
C GLU A 229 -24.22 -1.93 -26.93
N ARG A 230 -24.80 -2.42 -28.04
CA ARG A 230 -25.55 -1.58 -28.97
C ARG A 230 -26.78 -0.95 -28.32
N ALA A 231 -27.50 -1.70 -27.49
CA ALA A 231 -28.67 -1.20 -26.77
C ALA A 231 -28.30 -0.14 -25.71
N LEU A 232 -27.11 -0.25 -25.13
CA LEU A 232 -26.58 0.70 -24.14
C LEU A 232 -25.95 1.96 -24.76
N ARG A 233 -25.57 1.93 -26.05
CA ARG A 233 -24.92 3.04 -26.77
C ARG A 233 -25.74 4.34 -26.80
N THR A 234 -27.04 4.30 -26.51
CA THR A 234 -27.93 5.47 -26.59
C THR A 234 -28.56 5.78 -25.21
N PRO A 235 -27.79 6.29 -24.22
CA PRO A 235 -28.29 6.46 -22.85
C PRO A 235 -29.55 7.33 -22.75
N ARG A 236 -29.67 8.34 -23.62
CA ARG A 236 -30.83 9.25 -23.66
C ARG A 236 -32.15 8.58 -24.04
N THR A 237 -32.13 7.38 -24.61
CA THR A 237 -33.34 6.61 -24.96
C THR A 237 -33.68 5.55 -23.93
N ILE A 238 -32.82 5.32 -22.92
CA ILE A 238 -33.11 4.41 -21.82
C ILE A 238 -34.07 5.12 -20.88
N ASN A 239 -35.25 4.54 -20.66
CA ASN A 239 -36.20 5.14 -19.74
C ASN A 239 -35.64 5.14 -18.29
N PRO A 240 -36.04 6.08 -17.42
CA PRO A 240 -35.47 6.20 -16.08
C PRO A 240 -35.63 4.94 -15.21
N GLY A 241 -36.70 4.17 -15.42
CA GLY A 241 -36.94 2.91 -14.71
C GLY A 241 -35.91 1.84 -15.08
N ALA A 242 -35.67 1.62 -16.37
CA ALA A 242 -34.66 0.69 -16.87
C ALA A 242 -33.25 1.12 -16.46
N ALA A 243 -32.95 2.43 -16.47
CA ALA A 243 -31.68 2.94 -15.97
C ALA A 243 -31.46 2.59 -14.49
N LYS A 244 -32.49 2.72 -13.66
CA LYS A 244 -32.45 2.32 -12.24
C LYS A 244 -32.25 0.81 -12.06
N ASP A 245 -32.96 -0.01 -12.83
CA ASP A 245 -32.86 -1.47 -12.76
C ASP A 245 -31.48 -1.98 -13.23
N ILE A 246 -30.92 -1.35 -14.26
CA ILE A 246 -29.55 -1.64 -14.72
C ILE A 246 -28.54 -1.20 -13.66
N ALA A 247 -28.64 0.01 -13.11
CA ALA A 247 -27.73 0.48 -12.06
C ALA A 247 -27.75 -0.46 -10.84
N TYR A 248 -28.94 -0.89 -10.41
CA TYR A 248 -29.09 -1.89 -9.35
C TYR A 248 -28.42 -3.24 -9.71
N SER A 249 -28.57 -3.69 -10.96
CA SER A 249 -27.94 -4.93 -11.44
C SER A 249 -26.40 -4.85 -11.51
N LEU A 250 -25.84 -3.66 -11.74
CA LEU A 250 -24.41 -3.39 -11.71
C LEU A 250 -23.87 -3.37 -10.27
N ILE A 251 -24.60 -2.76 -9.33
CA ILE A 251 -24.27 -2.80 -7.89
C ILE A 251 -24.29 -4.23 -7.37
N LEU A 252 -25.32 -5.02 -7.72
CA LEU A 252 -25.36 -6.46 -7.40
C LEU A 252 -24.25 -7.26 -8.10
N GLY A 253 -23.63 -6.71 -9.14
CA GLY A 253 -22.43 -7.23 -9.78
C GLY A 253 -21.13 -6.73 -9.14
N ASN A 254 -21.19 -6.13 -7.94
CA ASN A 254 -20.08 -5.54 -7.19
C ASN A 254 -19.38 -4.36 -7.88
N MET A 255 -20.07 -3.62 -8.74
CA MET A 255 -19.55 -2.32 -9.20
C MET A 255 -19.82 -1.23 -8.16
N ALA A 256 -18.85 -0.35 -7.94
CA ALA A 256 -19.03 0.81 -7.08
C ALA A 256 -20.13 1.75 -7.66
N PRO A 257 -20.90 2.45 -6.82
CA PRO A 257 -21.96 3.35 -7.27
C PRO A 257 -21.48 4.39 -8.29
N GLU A 258 -20.30 4.99 -8.09
CA GLU A 258 -19.66 5.93 -9.01
C GLU A 258 -19.36 5.33 -10.40
N ASP A 259 -19.03 4.04 -10.46
CA ASP A 259 -18.74 3.32 -11.71
C ASP A 259 -20.00 2.96 -12.49
N THR A 260 -21.15 2.90 -11.82
CA THR A 260 -22.42 2.59 -12.48
C THR A 260 -22.81 3.67 -13.49
N HIS A 261 -22.60 4.95 -13.17
CA HIS A 261 -22.87 6.04 -14.11
C HIS A 261 -21.89 6.02 -15.30
N ARG A 262 -20.59 5.83 -15.02
CA ARG A 262 -19.54 5.66 -16.05
C ARG A 262 -19.79 4.46 -16.95
N PHE A 263 -20.50 3.44 -16.48
CA PHE A 263 -20.85 2.26 -17.30
C PHE A 263 -21.87 2.60 -18.39
N PHE A 264 -22.85 3.45 -18.09
CA PHE A 264 -23.84 3.92 -19.08
C PHE A 264 -23.24 4.95 -20.03
N ILE A 265 -22.44 5.85 -19.49
CA ILE A 265 -21.82 6.95 -20.21
C ILE A 265 -20.32 6.70 -20.14
N ALA A 266 -19.87 5.70 -20.90
CA ALA A 266 -18.45 5.67 -21.26
C ALA A 266 -18.27 6.86 -22.20
N ASP A 267 -17.79 7.97 -21.65
CA ASP A 267 -17.33 9.09 -22.45
C ASP A 267 -16.26 8.58 -23.42
N GLU A 268 -16.19 9.18 -24.60
CA GLU A 268 -15.11 8.83 -25.51
C GLU A 268 -13.79 9.21 -24.82
N PRO A 269 -12.86 8.25 -24.64
CA PRO A 269 -11.58 8.57 -24.03
C PRO A 269 -10.82 9.55 -24.93
N PRO A 270 -9.88 10.35 -24.38
CA PRO A 270 -9.07 11.25 -25.18
C PRO A 270 -8.40 10.54 -26.36
N ALA A 271 -8.16 11.29 -27.44
CA ALA A 271 -7.35 10.78 -28.54
C ALA A 271 -5.97 10.31 -28.04
N ASP A 272 -5.36 9.36 -28.74
CA ASP A 272 -4.06 8.77 -28.40
C ASP A 272 -4.00 8.06 -27.04
N THR A 273 -5.12 7.48 -26.61
CA THR A 273 -5.19 6.59 -25.45
C THR A 273 -5.34 5.13 -25.88
N ALA A 274 -4.85 4.22 -25.03
CA ALA A 274 -5.00 2.79 -25.25
C ALA A 274 -5.56 2.11 -24.01
N LEU A 275 -6.33 1.06 -24.27
CA LEU A 275 -6.84 0.13 -23.28
C LEU A 275 -5.81 -1.00 -23.16
N VAL A 276 -5.23 -1.12 -21.97
CA VAL A 276 -4.37 -2.25 -21.59
C VAL A 276 -5.21 -3.19 -20.72
N VAL A 277 -5.24 -4.47 -21.08
CA VAL A 277 -5.88 -5.52 -20.27
C VAL A 277 -4.81 -6.52 -19.86
N LEU A 278 -4.67 -6.73 -18.56
CA LEU A 278 -3.69 -7.60 -17.94
C LEU A 278 -4.42 -8.78 -17.27
N ASP A 279 -3.95 -9.99 -17.56
CA ASP A 279 -4.16 -11.17 -16.74
C ASP A 279 -3.06 -11.23 -15.70
N VAL A 280 -3.43 -11.27 -14.42
CA VAL A 280 -2.47 -11.29 -13.31
C VAL A 280 -2.67 -12.57 -12.53
N THR A 281 -1.66 -13.42 -12.55
CA THR A 281 -1.60 -14.69 -11.84
C THR A 281 -0.81 -14.49 -10.55
N ARG A 282 -1.41 -14.86 -9.42
CA ARG A 282 -0.74 -14.78 -8.11
C ARG A 282 0.39 -15.81 -8.02
N VAL A 283 1.53 -15.41 -7.46
CA VAL A 283 2.59 -16.32 -7.05
C VAL A 283 2.44 -16.58 -5.55
N GLY A 284 2.30 -17.85 -5.15
CA GLY A 284 2.12 -18.21 -3.74
C GLY A 284 0.79 -17.73 -3.15
N THR A 285 0.86 -17.04 -2.00
CA THR A 285 -0.31 -16.53 -1.26
C THR A 285 -0.62 -15.05 -1.53
N ALA A 286 0.14 -14.41 -2.42
CA ALA A 286 -0.01 -13.01 -2.78
C ALA A 286 -1.43 -12.70 -3.27
N PHE A 287 -2.01 -11.58 -2.84
CA PHE A 287 -3.17 -11.00 -3.51
C PHE A 287 -3.07 -9.48 -3.56
N LEU A 288 -3.65 -8.88 -4.60
CA LEU A 288 -3.79 -7.42 -4.67
C LEU A 288 -4.72 -6.95 -3.57
N ARG A 289 -4.34 -5.88 -2.87
CA ARG A 289 -5.12 -5.32 -1.76
C ARG A 289 -6.44 -4.74 -2.29
N GLU A 290 -7.51 -5.50 -2.19
CA GLU A 290 -8.88 -5.02 -2.43
C GLU A 290 -9.43 -4.24 -1.21
N ASN A 291 -8.62 -3.37 -0.63
CA ASN A 291 -9.10 -2.48 0.42
C ASN A 291 -9.55 -1.17 -0.22
N GLU A 292 -10.64 -0.59 0.27
CA GLU A 292 -11.22 0.72 -0.11
C GLU A 292 -10.22 1.89 -0.18
N ARG A 293 -8.98 1.68 0.28
CA ARG A 293 -7.91 2.68 0.36
C ARG A 293 -6.96 2.67 -0.83
N GLN A 294 -6.73 1.55 -1.53
CA GLN A 294 -5.88 1.54 -2.73
C GLN A 294 -6.74 1.60 -3.99
N PRO A 295 -6.63 2.66 -4.80
CA PRO A 295 -7.35 2.73 -6.06
C PRO A 295 -6.77 1.69 -7.03
N PRO A 296 -7.61 0.95 -7.79
CA PRO A 296 -7.16 0.02 -8.82
C PRO A 296 -6.12 0.58 -9.81
N ALA A 297 -6.16 1.89 -10.05
CA ALA A 297 -5.16 2.64 -10.80
C ALA A 297 -3.74 2.45 -10.25
N GLN A 298 -3.54 2.55 -8.93
CA GLN A 298 -2.22 2.38 -8.33
C GLN A 298 -1.72 0.95 -8.57
N HIS A 299 -2.54 -0.07 -8.33
CA HIS A 299 -2.15 -1.47 -8.58
C HIS A 299 -1.76 -1.73 -10.02
N LEU A 300 -2.53 -1.20 -10.97
CA LEU A 300 -2.17 -1.35 -12.37
C LEU A 300 -0.84 -0.67 -12.70
N LEU A 301 -0.59 0.54 -12.19
CA LEU A 301 0.70 1.20 -12.37
C LEU A 301 1.84 0.37 -11.78
N GLN A 302 1.67 -0.21 -10.58
CA GLN A 302 2.67 -1.09 -9.98
C GLN A 302 3.05 -2.25 -10.91
N LEU A 303 2.05 -2.90 -11.54
CA LEU A 303 2.28 -4.00 -12.48
C LEU A 303 2.98 -3.54 -13.75
N LEU A 304 2.61 -2.36 -14.29
CA LEU A 304 3.19 -1.80 -15.51
C LEU A 304 4.61 -1.25 -15.31
N LEU A 305 4.95 -0.78 -14.11
CA LEU A 305 6.32 -0.34 -13.79
C LEU A 305 7.34 -1.46 -13.89
N ASP A 306 6.90 -2.72 -13.77
CA ASP A 306 7.73 -3.91 -13.93
C ASP A 306 7.74 -4.47 -15.36
N ALA A 307 6.93 -3.89 -16.26
CA ALA A 307 6.91 -4.32 -17.65
C ALA A 307 8.20 -3.88 -18.37
N PRO A 308 8.71 -4.68 -19.33
CA PRO A 308 9.84 -4.26 -20.16
C PRO A 308 9.53 -2.95 -20.90
N GLY A 309 10.48 -2.02 -20.90
CA GLY A 309 10.34 -0.75 -21.61
C GLY A 309 9.46 0.29 -20.91
N ALA A 310 9.40 0.26 -19.57
CA ALA A 310 8.62 1.19 -18.75
C ALA A 310 9.33 2.52 -18.45
N GLU A 311 10.41 2.87 -19.15
CA GLU A 311 11.25 4.04 -18.84
C GLU A 311 10.46 5.35 -18.86
N GLN A 312 9.56 5.51 -19.83
CA GLN A 312 8.73 6.70 -19.93
C GLN A 312 7.71 6.79 -18.79
N LEU A 313 7.17 5.66 -18.35
CA LEU A 313 6.27 5.61 -17.19
C LEU A 313 7.03 5.96 -15.91
N LEU A 314 8.22 5.37 -15.72
CA LEU A 314 9.13 5.65 -14.60
C LEU A 314 9.55 7.13 -14.54
N ALA A 315 9.69 7.80 -15.69
CA ALA A 315 10.01 9.23 -15.75
C ALA A 315 8.82 10.13 -15.37
N THR A 316 7.60 9.59 -15.37
CA THR A 316 6.36 10.37 -15.15
C THR A 316 5.84 10.24 -13.71
N VAL A 317 6.17 9.16 -13.01
CA VAL A 317 5.69 8.88 -11.64
C VAL A 317 6.82 8.67 -10.67
N ASP A 318 6.59 8.97 -9.39
CA ASP A 318 7.45 8.50 -8.31
C ASP A 318 7.21 6.99 -8.13
N ALA A 319 8.10 6.18 -8.69
CA ALA A 319 8.00 4.73 -8.67
C ALA A 319 7.98 4.15 -7.25
N GLN A 320 8.68 4.75 -6.30
CA GLN A 320 8.68 4.29 -4.91
C GLN A 320 7.33 4.57 -4.24
N ARG A 321 6.77 5.78 -4.45
CA ARG A 321 5.43 6.11 -3.95
C ARG A 321 4.36 5.23 -4.58
N VAL A 322 4.40 5.01 -5.90
CA VAL A 322 3.45 4.10 -6.58
C VAL A 322 3.54 2.69 -6.01
N ARG A 323 4.75 2.15 -5.80
CA ARG A 323 4.95 0.81 -5.26
C ARG A 323 4.54 0.69 -3.81
N PHE A 324 5.10 1.51 -2.93
CA PHE A 324 5.10 1.24 -1.50
C PHE A 324 4.14 2.12 -0.70
N SER A 325 3.54 3.14 -1.30
CA SER A 325 2.49 3.90 -0.61
C SER A 325 1.27 3.03 -0.39
N GLU A 326 0.74 3.13 0.83
CA GLU A 326 -0.53 2.54 1.24
C GLU A 326 -1.69 2.93 0.36
N ALA A 327 -1.69 4.16 -0.17
CA ALA A 327 -2.76 4.72 -0.98
C ALA A 327 -2.27 6.03 -1.59
N LEU A 328 -2.24 6.11 -2.91
CA LEU A 328 -2.03 7.38 -3.58
C LEU A 328 -3.34 8.16 -3.75
N PRO A 329 -3.31 9.49 -3.56
CA PRO A 329 -4.46 10.33 -3.87
C PRO A 329 -4.88 10.17 -5.34
N ALA A 330 -6.18 10.20 -5.60
CA ALA A 330 -6.71 9.97 -6.94
C ALA A 330 -6.20 11.00 -7.95
N GLU A 331 -5.97 12.25 -7.50
CA GLU A 331 -5.42 13.34 -8.30
C GLU A 331 -3.99 13.07 -8.80
N GLU A 332 -3.15 12.38 -8.02
CA GLU A 332 -1.80 12.02 -8.44
C GLU A 332 -1.83 10.94 -9.54
N LEU A 333 -2.85 10.08 -9.51
CA LEU A 333 -3.03 8.99 -10.48
C LEU A 333 -3.76 9.45 -11.74
N ALA A 334 -4.65 10.42 -11.64
CA ALA A 334 -5.50 10.90 -12.73
C ALA A 334 -4.70 11.47 -13.92
N GLY A 335 -3.48 11.96 -13.69
CA GLY A 335 -2.58 12.42 -14.74
C GLY A 335 -1.96 11.31 -15.59
N VAL A 336 -2.08 10.05 -15.15
CA VAL A 336 -1.37 8.90 -15.73
C VAL A 336 -2.35 7.80 -16.14
N VAL A 337 -3.34 7.52 -15.30
CA VAL A 337 -4.39 6.53 -15.52
C VAL A 337 -5.73 7.24 -15.61
N LEU A 338 -6.33 7.17 -16.80
CA LEU A 338 -7.56 7.90 -17.12
C LEU A 338 -8.81 7.14 -16.66
N ASP A 339 -8.76 5.81 -16.70
CA ASP A 339 -9.83 4.96 -16.18
C ASP A 339 -9.25 3.58 -15.81
N THR A 340 -9.88 2.88 -14.86
CA THR A 340 -9.47 1.54 -14.42
C THR A 340 -10.63 0.64 -14.11
N PHE A 341 -10.46 -0.65 -14.41
CA PHE A 341 -11.43 -1.70 -14.14
C PHE A 341 -10.73 -2.90 -13.54
N VAL A 342 -11.37 -3.55 -12.58
CA VAL A 342 -10.92 -4.83 -12.03
C VAL A 342 -12.05 -5.83 -12.18
N ALA A 343 -11.72 -7.02 -12.69
CA ALA A 343 -12.58 -8.17 -12.62
C ALA A 343 -11.86 -9.31 -11.91
N GLN A 344 -12.41 -9.70 -10.77
CA GLN A 344 -12.09 -10.97 -10.16
C GLN A 344 -12.87 -12.04 -10.93
N ARG A 345 -12.17 -12.83 -11.74
CA ARG A 345 -12.81 -13.92 -12.51
C ARG A 345 -13.27 -15.07 -11.62
N GLU A 346 -12.76 -15.15 -10.40
CA GLU A 346 -13.08 -16.19 -9.44
C GLU A 346 -13.57 -15.56 -8.14
N PHE A 347 -14.90 -15.53 -7.96
CA PHE A 347 -15.43 -15.55 -6.61
C PHE A 347 -14.95 -16.87 -5.97
N SER A 348 -14.24 -16.78 -4.85
CA SER A 348 -13.88 -17.89 -3.94
C SER A 348 -12.69 -18.79 -4.33
N LEU A 349 -11.48 -18.25 -4.25
CA LEU A 349 -10.42 -19.00 -3.57
C LEU A 349 -10.23 -18.38 -2.18
N PRO A 350 -10.29 -19.17 -1.10
CA PRO A 350 -9.95 -18.69 0.23
C PRO A 350 -8.59 -17.99 0.19
N ARG A 351 -8.46 -16.84 0.86
CA ARG A 351 -7.15 -16.22 1.09
C ARG A 351 -6.18 -17.30 1.60
N GLY A 352 -5.04 -17.46 0.93
CA GLY A 352 -4.06 -18.52 1.24
C GLY A 352 -4.20 -19.85 0.47
N LYS A 353 -5.10 -19.98 -0.52
CA LYS A 353 -5.10 -21.12 -1.46
C LYS A 353 -4.59 -20.71 -2.86
N VAL A 354 -3.75 -21.59 -3.43
CA VAL A 354 -3.02 -21.56 -4.72
C VAL A 354 -3.89 -21.13 -5.93
N PRO A 355 -3.27 -20.75 -7.06
CA PRO A 355 -3.18 -19.38 -7.54
C PRO A 355 -4.52 -18.84 -8.05
N GLY A 356 -4.97 -17.71 -7.48
CA GLY A 356 -6.08 -16.95 -8.04
C GLY A 356 -5.62 -16.10 -9.24
N GLN A 357 -6.47 -16.01 -10.26
CA GLN A 357 -6.26 -15.12 -11.41
C GLN A 357 -7.21 -13.94 -11.34
N ILE A 358 -6.67 -12.74 -11.55
CA ILE A 358 -7.46 -11.51 -11.66
C ILE A 358 -7.23 -10.88 -13.04
N GLN A 359 -8.24 -10.18 -13.54
CA GLN A 359 -8.09 -9.31 -14.69
C GLN A 359 -8.13 -7.86 -14.24
N VAL A 360 -7.14 -7.09 -14.68
CA VAL A 360 -7.08 -5.65 -14.45
C VAL A 360 -7.00 -4.99 -15.82
N ALA A 361 -7.73 -3.89 -16.00
CA ALA A 361 -7.67 -3.11 -17.21
C ALA A 361 -7.57 -1.63 -16.89
N ALA A 362 -6.88 -0.89 -17.75
CA ALA A 362 -6.80 0.56 -17.64
C ALA A 362 -6.74 1.24 -18.99
N VAL A 363 -7.17 2.49 -18.98
CA VAL A 363 -6.99 3.43 -20.07
C VAL A 363 -5.83 4.35 -19.72
N LEU A 364 -4.78 4.34 -20.55
CA LEU A 364 -3.60 5.19 -20.39
C LEU A 364 -3.31 5.96 -21.69
N PRO A 365 -2.65 7.13 -21.61
CA PRO A 365 -2.02 7.74 -22.77
C PRO A 365 -1.03 6.75 -23.42
N ARG A 366 -1.07 6.62 -24.76
CA ARG A 366 -0.22 5.68 -25.51
C ARG A 366 1.27 5.86 -25.22
N ALA A 367 1.71 7.10 -25.02
CA ALA A 367 3.09 7.43 -24.71
C ALA A 367 3.58 6.84 -23.37
N LEU A 368 2.68 6.52 -22.45
CA LEU A 368 3.02 5.98 -21.13
C LEU A 368 2.94 4.45 -21.08
N ILE A 369 2.55 3.80 -22.17
CA ILE A 369 2.45 2.34 -22.23
C ILE A 369 3.87 1.78 -22.43
N PRO A 370 4.34 0.89 -21.54
CA PRO A 370 5.64 0.26 -21.70
C PRO A 370 5.77 -0.43 -23.05
N THR A 371 6.92 -0.29 -23.71
CA THR A 371 7.10 -0.80 -25.08
C THR A 371 7.01 -2.34 -25.17
N GLY A 372 7.27 -3.04 -24.07
CA GLY A 372 7.10 -4.49 -23.95
C GLY A 372 5.65 -4.94 -23.72
N CYS A 373 4.69 -4.03 -23.51
CA CYS A 373 3.28 -4.38 -23.36
C CYS A 373 2.62 -4.68 -24.71
N VAL A 374 3.01 -5.78 -25.35
CA VAL A 374 2.34 -6.31 -26.54
C VAL A 374 1.45 -7.50 -26.17
N PRO A 375 0.38 -7.79 -26.93
CA PRO A 375 -0.48 -8.96 -26.64
C PRO A 375 0.33 -10.23 -26.42
N ASP A 376 -0.04 -11.00 -25.39
CA ASP A 376 0.62 -12.21 -24.91
C ASP A 376 2.02 -12.05 -24.31
N ALA A 377 2.56 -10.84 -24.21
CA ALA A 377 3.79 -10.61 -23.44
C ALA A 377 3.59 -10.98 -21.97
N VAL A 378 4.63 -11.56 -21.36
CA VAL A 378 4.63 -12.01 -19.97
C VAL A 378 5.83 -11.44 -19.21
N TRP A 379 5.62 -11.03 -17.96
CA TRP A 379 6.69 -10.67 -17.03
C TRP A 379 6.30 -11.02 -15.59
N THR A 380 7.30 -11.02 -14.70
CA THR A 380 7.09 -11.12 -13.26
C THR A 380 7.06 -9.72 -12.65
N SER A 381 6.12 -9.48 -11.76
CA SER A 381 5.97 -8.21 -11.06
C SER A 381 6.24 -8.37 -9.57
N VAL A 382 6.94 -7.37 -9.02
CA VAL A 382 7.26 -7.21 -7.60
C VAL A 382 6.30 -6.24 -6.91
N ALA A 383 5.15 -5.95 -7.56
CA ALA A 383 4.10 -5.13 -6.98
C ALA A 383 3.76 -5.65 -5.57
N PRO A 384 3.73 -4.77 -4.54
CA PRO A 384 3.42 -5.20 -3.19
C PRO A 384 2.09 -5.93 -3.10
N ALA A 385 2.10 -7.05 -2.38
CA ALA A 385 0.95 -7.90 -2.18
C ALA A 385 0.61 -7.99 -0.69
N ASN A 386 -0.61 -8.39 -0.39
CA ASN A 386 -0.95 -8.86 0.94
C ASN A 386 -0.81 -10.39 0.95
N ASP A 387 -0.13 -10.93 1.96
CA ASP A 387 0.03 -12.38 2.13
C ASP A 387 -1.16 -13.01 2.88
N GLY A 388 -2.10 -12.18 3.33
CA GLY A 388 -3.31 -12.58 4.02
C GLY A 388 -3.09 -12.93 5.47
N ARG A 389 -1.92 -12.64 6.04
CA ARG A 389 -1.65 -12.88 7.45
C ARG A 389 -2.10 -11.70 8.30
N THR A 390 -2.80 -11.97 9.39
CA THR A 390 -3.05 -11.00 10.45
C THR A 390 -1.74 -10.66 11.16
N PRO A 391 -1.69 -9.57 11.93
CA PRO A 391 -0.56 -9.27 12.80
C PRO A 391 -0.18 -10.42 13.75
N GLU A 392 -1.11 -11.32 14.10
CA GLU A 392 -0.84 -12.51 14.93
C GLU A 392 -0.35 -13.73 14.11
N GLY A 393 -0.05 -13.57 12.82
CA GLY A 393 0.38 -14.64 11.93
C GLY A 393 -0.74 -15.60 11.49
N SER A 394 -1.98 -15.32 11.86
CA SER A 394 -3.13 -16.12 11.44
C SER A 394 -3.56 -15.76 10.02
N VAL A 395 -4.01 -16.73 9.21
CA VAL A 395 -4.51 -16.42 7.87
C VAL A 395 -5.90 -15.78 8.00
N LEU A 396 -6.06 -14.56 7.49
CA LEU A 396 -7.33 -13.85 7.33
C LEU A 396 -8.32 -14.77 6.60
N LYS A 397 -9.28 -15.30 7.35
CA LYS A 397 -10.40 -16.05 6.77
C LYS A 397 -11.22 -15.09 5.90
N SER A 398 -11.64 -15.56 4.73
CA SER A 398 -12.53 -14.81 3.83
C SER A 398 -13.80 -14.38 4.58
N ALA A 399 -14.23 -13.14 4.39
CA ALA A 399 -15.55 -12.66 4.80
C ALA A 399 -16.66 -13.33 3.97
#